data_AF-A0A8P4JX87-F1
#
_entry.id   AF-A0A8P4JX87-F1
#
_cell.length_a   1.000
_cell.length_b   1.000
_cell.length_c   1.000
_cell.angle_alpha   90.00
_cell.angle_beta   90.00
_cell.angle_gamma   90.00
#
_symmetry.space_group_name_H-M   'P 1'
#
loop_
_entity.id
_entity.type
_entity.pdbx_description
1 polymer ?
#
loop_
_entity_poly.entity_id
_entity_poly.type
_entity_poly.pdbx_seq_one_letter_code
_entity_poly.pdbx_strand_id
1 'polypeptide(L)'
;MSKQRTSGKSLIIADDEEVEAEELNPFSFKEFLRWKNQDPDPDQDLEQDLDQEQTHSKSGGSHRLFDIGSVTFDPEVRSCFFSEPSLAPQEEEEWGRSFQSGVDSTSSLCTEEDEEEEETRFSSKPEVQLSGAGGAGGAGGGENYEGDDETSIAEPATSCRRRSGRSSQIQQLKEENMSLRRTIRELQRRSEANECRVSELSEELLQRRRQEEKEAQDLESMVHSVEQNLHLMTKRAVKAENSVSKLKVELQQLQVEVDTLRSENDGLKAAESKVIMAMRHNAQVASEYLNKTASHAHSSIRQLLGEAETLRLVSQLLRSIDKISTLDSES
;
A
#
# COMPACT_ATOMS: atom_id res chain seq x y z
N MET A 1 -9.97 -28.53 57.25
CA MET A 1 -10.31 -27.95 55.92
C MET A 1 -9.54 -26.64 55.78
N SER A 2 -8.92 -26.44 54.62
CA SER A 2 -7.63 -25.78 54.38
C SER A 2 -7.56 -24.26 54.43
N LYS A 3 -6.33 -23.81 54.70
CA LYS A 3 -5.68 -22.49 54.46
C LYS A 3 -5.92 -22.01 53.01
N GLN A 4 -5.84 -20.72 52.64
CA GLN A 4 -4.59 -19.95 52.57
C GLN A 4 -4.84 -18.48 52.17
N ARG A 5 -4.07 -17.56 52.77
CA ARG A 5 -3.89 -16.16 52.38
C ARG A 5 -2.82 -16.11 51.27
N THR A 6 -2.99 -15.26 50.26
CA THR A 6 -1.97 -14.91 49.26
C THR A 6 -1.87 -13.39 49.22
N SER A 7 -1.01 -12.76 50.03
CA SER A 7 0.36 -12.34 49.72
C SER A 7 0.49 -11.64 48.36
N GLY A 8 0.57 -10.31 48.39
CA GLY A 8 1.00 -9.50 47.25
C GLY A 8 2.42 -9.87 46.84
N LYS A 9 2.65 -9.96 45.53
CA LYS A 9 3.96 -10.16 44.93
C LYS A 9 4.31 -8.88 44.19
N SER A 10 5.39 -8.24 44.64
CA SER A 10 6.04 -7.11 44.00
C SER A 10 6.53 -7.52 42.61
N LEU A 11 6.34 -6.63 41.63
CA LEU A 11 6.99 -6.69 40.33
C LEU A 11 8.50 -6.59 40.55
N ILE A 12 9.26 -7.58 40.07
CA ILE A 12 10.70 -7.48 39.84
C ILE A 12 10.86 -7.87 38.38
N ILE A 13 11.01 -6.87 37.51
CA ILE A 13 11.43 -7.06 36.12
C ILE A 13 12.90 -6.68 36.11
N ALA A 14 13.74 -7.66 35.83
CA ALA A 14 15.15 -7.44 35.54
C ALA A 14 15.26 -6.79 34.16
N ASP A 15 16.13 -5.79 34.05
CA ASP A 15 16.71 -5.34 32.78
C ASP A 15 17.34 -6.54 32.07
N ASP A 16 16.83 -6.87 30.90
CA ASP A 16 17.62 -7.50 29.84
C ASP A 16 17.48 -6.59 28.62
N GLU A 17 18.57 -5.87 28.33
CA GLU A 17 18.80 -5.16 27.08
C GLU A 17 18.88 -6.20 25.94
N GLU A 18 17.81 -6.38 25.19
CA GLU A 18 17.94 -6.76 23.78
C GLU A 18 17.83 -5.47 22.97
N VAL A 19 18.98 -5.04 22.46
CA VAL A 19 19.14 -3.91 21.56
C VAL A 19 18.36 -4.21 20.27
N GLU A 20 17.08 -3.84 20.25
CA GLU A 20 16.26 -3.93 19.06
C GLU A 20 16.93 -3.13 17.94
N ALA A 21 17.07 -3.78 16.79
CA ALA A 21 17.49 -3.18 15.52
C ALA A 21 16.40 -2.25 14.95
N GLU A 22 15.85 -1.38 15.79
CA GLU A 22 14.98 -0.30 15.40
C GLU A 22 15.88 0.85 14.92
N GLU A 23 16.06 0.93 13.61
CA GLU A 23 15.76 2.14 12.82
C GLU A 23 16.48 2.14 11.48
N LEU A 24 15.85 1.49 10.50
CA LEU A 24 15.87 1.94 9.11
C LEU A 24 14.46 2.30 8.67
N ASN A 25 13.64 2.82 9.58
CA ASN A 25 12.34 3.38 9.21
C ASN A 25 12.55 4.86 8.84
N PRO A 26 12.53 5.24 7.54
CA PRO A 26 12.72 6.62 7.10
C PRO A 26 11.61 7.58 7.55
N PHE A 27 10.56 7.08 8.20
CA PHE A 27 9.48 7.89 8.79
C PHE A 27 9.49 7.87 10.32
N SER A 28 10.59 7.43 10.97
CA SER A 28 10.66 7.44 12.43
C SER A 28 10.72 8.87 12.99
N PHE A 29 10.24 9.04 14.22
CA PHE A 29 10.32 10.34 14.90
C PHE A 29 11.77 10.79 15.16
N LYS A 30 12.72 9.85 15.30
CA LYS A 30 14.14 10.20 15.42
C LYS A 30 14.75 10.61 14.07
N GLU A 31 14.30 10.08 12.94
CA GLU A 31 14.63 10.63 11.60
C GLU A 31 14.09 12.06 11.46
N PHE A 32 12.83 12.28 11.86
CA PHE A 32 12.22 13.61 11.83
C PHE A 32 12.99 14.64 12.66
N LEU A 33 13.47 14.25 13.85
CA LEU A 33 14.34 15.11 14.67
C LEU A 33 15.71 15.33 14.05
N ARG A 34 16.30 14.32 13.38
CA ARG A 34 17.56 14.48 12.64
C ARG A 34 17.41 15.49 11.49
N TRP A 35 16.31 15.41 10.74
CA TRP A 35 16.00 16.36 9.66
C TRP A 35 15.81 17.78 10.20
N LYS A 36 15.07 17.93 11.30
CA LYS A 36 14.78 19.25 11.88
C LYS A 36 16.03 19.96 12.43
N ASN A 37 17.07 19.23 12.79
CA ASN A 37 18.32 19.77 13.32
C ASN A 37 19.41 19.98 12.24
N GLN A 38 19.11 19.71 10.96
CA GLN A 38 19.97 20.05 9.83
C GLN A 38 19.45 21.33 9.18
N ASP A 39 19.83 22.48 9.74
CA ASP A 39 19.88 23.71 8.96
C ASP A 39 21.10 23.60 8.02
N PRO A 40 20.94 23.65 6.69
CA PRO A 40 22.09 23.70 5.79
C PRO A 40 22.68 25.11 5.84
N ASP A 41 23.81 25.27 6.53
CA ASP A 41 24.73 26.38 6.32
C ASP A 41 25.26 26.25 4.88
N PRO A 42 24.97 27.20 3.96
CA PRO A 42 25.33 27.06 2.56
C PRO A 42 26.74 27.62 2.33
N ASP A 43 27.74 27.14 3.06
CA ASP A 43 29.14 27.56 2.85
C ASP A 43 30.10 26.49 3.39
N GLN A 44 30.24 25.37 2.66
CA GLN A 44 31.42 24.50 2.71
C GLN A 44 31.43 23.44 1.59
N ASP A 45 31.17 23.86 0.35
CA ASP A 45 31.43 23.08 -0.86
C ASP A 45 32.65 23.63 -1.60
N LEU A 46 33.78 23.81 -0.92
CA LEU A 46 35.07 24.02 -1.58
C LEU A 46 36.19 23.47 -0.69
N GLU A 47 37.00 22.59 -1.29
CA GLU A 47 38.26 22.02 -0.78
C GLU A 47 38.20 20.72 0.02
N GLN A 48 38.03 19.61 -0.73
CA GLN A 48 38.93 18.47 -0.65
C GLN A 48 38.60 17.50 -1.79
N ASP A 49 39.43 17.52 -2.84
CA ASP A 49 39.83 16.32 -3.60
C ASP A 49 40.69 16.75 -4.80
N LEU A 50 41.93 17.13 -4.50
CA LEU A 50 43.05 17.02 -5.42
C LEU A 50 44.09 16.14 -4.73
N ASP A 51 44.48 15.08 -5.45
CA ASP A 51 45.63 14.17 -5.24
C ASP A 51 45.33 12.75 -4.75
N GLN A 52 44.79 11.91 -5.63
CA GLN A 52 45.39 10.57 -5.82
C GLN A 52 45.04 9.96 -7.18
N GLU A 53 45.82 10.28 -8.22
CA GLU A 53 45.90 9.44 -9.40
C GLU A 53 46.72 8.16 -9.12
N GLN A 54 46.38 7.12 -9.89
CA GLN A 54 47.09 5.85 -10.13
C GLN A 54 46.84 4.69 -9.15
N THR A 55 45.92 3.78 -9.52
CA THR A 55 46.23 2.60 -10.37
C THR A 55 45.08 1.59 -10.34
N HIS A 56 44.98 0.81 -11.42
CA HIS A 56 44.16 -0.40 -11.60
C HIS A 56 42.76 -0.26 -12.21
N SER A 57 42.78 -0.24 -13.53
CA SER A 57 41.81 -0.85 -14.44
C SER A 57 41.20 -2.17 -13.92
N LYS A 58 39.87 -2.23 -13.75
CA LYS A 58 39.02 -3.35 -14.19
C LYS A 58 37.52 -3.07 -13.92
N SER A 59 36.79 -2.88 -15.02
CA SER A 59 35.49 -3.49 -15.34
C SER A 59 34.62 -4.00 -14.19
N GLY A 60 33.44 -3.40 -14.00
CA GLY A 60 32.37 -4.01 -13.18
C GLY A 60 31.13 -3.15 -12.92
N GLY A 61 30.64 -2.38 -13.90
CA GLY A 61 29.37 -1.65 -13.77
C GLY A 61 28.17 -2.58 -13.90
N SER A 62 27.61 -3.00 -12.76
CA SER A 62 26.34 -3.75 -12.67
C SER A 62 25.15 -2.78 -12.83
N HIS A 63 24.81 -2.44 -14.07
CA HIS A 63 23.49 -1.89 -14.40
C HIS A 63 22.55 -3.06 -14.71
N ARG A 64 21.68 -3.45 -13.75
CA ARG A 64 20.50 -4.25 -14.05
C ARG A 64 19.38 -3.33 -14.51
N LEU A 65 19.36 -3.03 -15.80
CA LEU A 65 18.11 -2.68 -16.47
C LEU A 65 17.34 -3.98 -16.76
N PHE A 66 16.06 -3.98 -16.42
CA PHE A 66 15.11 -5.00 -16.83
C PHE A 66 14.93 -4.93 -18.34
N ASP A 67 15.42 -5.94 -19.04
CA ASP A 67 15.16 -6.15 -20.47
C ASP A 67 14.20 -7.34 -20.61
N ILE A 68 12.92 -7.03 -20.83
CA ILE A 68 11.90 -8.00 -21.24
C ILE A 68 12.00 -8.08 -22.77
N GLY A 69 12.75 -9.07 -23.24
CA GLY A 69 12.92 -9.33 -24.66
C GLY A 69 13.03 -10.83 -24.94
N SER A 70 12.17 -11.30 -25.84
CA SER A 70 12.27 -12.56 -26.60
C SER A 70 11.77 -13.84 -25.92
N VAL A 71 10.44 -14.03 -25.93
CA VAL A 71 9.87 -15.38 -26.14
C VAL A 71 9.22 -15.37 -27.52
N THR A 72 9.93 -15.94 -28.50
CA THR A 72 9.41 -16.21 -29.83
C THR A 72 8.28 -17.24 -29.72
N PHE A 73 7.04 -16.82 -29.99
CA PHE A 73 5.89 -17.72 -30.10
C PHE A 73 5.88 -18.37 -31.49
N ASP A 74 5.91 -19.70 -31.48
CA ASP A 74 5.73 -20.61 -32.61
C ASP A 74 4.24 -20.57 -33.09
N PRO A 75 3.92 -20.30 -34.38
CA PRO A 75 2.56 -19.95 -34.80
C PRO A 75 1.67 -21.13 -35.21
N GLU A 76 1.99 -22.39 -34.88
CA GLU A 76 1.26 -23.56 -35.44
C GLU A 76 0.29 -24.27 -34.49
N VAL A 77 -0.01 -23.75 -33.29
CA VAL A 77 -1.06 -24.31 -32.43
C VAL A 77 -2.19 -23.30 -32.21
N ARG A 78 -2.86 -22.93 -33.30
CA ARG A 78 -4.15 -22.22 -33.29
C ARG A 78 -5.20 -23.04 -34.03
N SER A 79 -5.81 -24.00 -33.36
CA SER A 79 -7.20 -24.36 -33.65
C SER A 79 -7.84 -25.11 -32.50
N CYS A 80 -9.07 -24.70 -32.18
CA CYS A 80 -10.04 -25.39 -31.33
C CYS A 80 -9.81 -25.21 -29.82
N PHE A 81 -10.47 -24.21 -29.22
CA PHE A 81 -11.23 -24.36 -27.96
C PHE A 81 -12.02 -23.08 -27.58
N PHE A 82 -12.49 -22.30 -28.57
CA PHE A 82 -13.58 -21.36 -28.32
C PHE A 82 -14.82 -21.82 -29.09
N SER A 83 -15.69 -22.51 -28.38
CA SER A 83 -17.10 -22.60 -28.73
C SER A 83 -17.87 -22.33 -27.44
N GLU A 84 -18.56 -21.20 -27.42
CA GLU A 84 -19.52 -20.82 -26.39
C GLU A 84 -20.64 -21.87 -26.25
N PRO A 85 -21.25 -21.93 -25.06
CA PRO A 85 -22.71 -21.97 -25.03
C PRO A 85 -23.32 -20.96 -24.03
N SER A 86 -24.14 -20.07 -24.59
CA SER A 86 -25.44 -19.55 -24.09
C SER A 86 -25.75 -19.52 -22.59
N LEU A 87 -25.88 -18.28 -22.08
CA LEU A 87 -26.92 -17.69 -21.21
C LEU A 87 -27.86 -18.62 -20.38
N ALA A 88 -27.77 -18.50 -19.04
CA ALA A 88 -28.91 -18.35 -18.13
C ALA A 88 -28.45 -17.69 -16.80
N PRO A 89 -29.30 -16.87 -16.14
CA PRO A 89 -28.86 -15.86 -15.17
C PRO A 89 -28.78 -16.40 -13.73
N GLN A 90 -27.69 -16.08 -13.03
CA GLN A 90 -27.57 -16.28 -11.58
C GLN A 90 -27.20 -14.94 -10.93
N GLU A 91 -28.25 -14.29 -10.41
CA GLU A 91 -28.31 -13.33 -9.31
C GLU A 91 -27.04 -12.50 -9.02
N GLU A 92 -27.02 -11.28 -9.56
CA GLU A 92 -26.13 -10.20 -9.12
C GLU A 92 -26.69 -9.60 -7.82
N GLU A 93 -25.93 -9.69 -6.71
CA GLU A 93 -26.14 -8.86 -5.52
C GLU A 93 -25.69 -7.41 -5.81
N GLU A 94 -26.62 -6.69 -6.45
CA GLU A 94 -27.05 -5.31 -6.21
C GLU A 94 -26.09 -4.39 -5.42
N TRP A 95 -25.13 -3.80 -6.13
CA TRP A 95 -24.57 -2.49 -5.76
C TRP A 95 -25.46 -1.38 -6.33
N GLY A 96 -26.52 -1.03 -5.60
CA GLY A 96 -27.57 -0.12 -6.04
C GLY A 96 -27.89 0.97 -5.01
N ARG A 97 -27.16 2.08 -5.13
CA ARG A 97 -27.48 3.44 -4.65
C ARG A 97 -28.96 3.69 -4.32
N SER A 98 -29.22 4.20 -3.12
CA SER A 98 -30.44 4.95 -2.84
C SER A 98 -30.13 6.12 -1.91
N PHE A 99 -30.06 7.33 -2.48
CA PHE A 99 -30.53 8.55 -1.83
C PHE A 99 -31.08 9.48 -2.91
N GLN A 100 -32.39 9.55 -3.00
CA GLN A 100 -33.10 10.65 -3.62
C GLN A 100 -32.94 11.89 -2.74
N SER A 101 -32.49 13.00 -3.32
CA SER A 101 -32.79 14.33 -2.81
C SER A 101 -32.85 15.27 -4.01
N GLY A 102 -34.05 15.75 -4.30
CA GLY A 102 -34.26 16.83 -5.25
C GLY A 102 -34.13 18.17 -4.56
N VAL A 103 -33.51 19.14 -5.23
CA VAL A 103 -34.02 20.50 -5.39
C VAL A 103 -33.36 21.11 -6.63
N ASP A 104 -34.07 22.06 -7.23
CA ASP A 104 -33.86 22.69 -8.51
C ASP A 104 -32.62 23.61 -8.61
N SER A 105 -32.09 23.70 -9.84
CA SER A 105 -31.65 24.91 -10.56
C SER A 105 -30.85 26.01 -9.82
N THR A 106 -29.64 26.31 -10.29
CA THR A 106 -29.37 27.42 -11.25
C THR A 106 -27.87 27.56 -11.58
N SER A 107 -27.62 27.87 -12.85
CA SER A 107 -26.44 28.46 -13.51
C SER A 107 -25.28 29.04 -12.69
N SER A 108 -24.04 28.86 -13.13
CA SER A 108 -23.39 29.78 -14.10
C SER A 108 -21.98 29.33 -14.47
N LEU A 109 -21.70 29.47 -15.76
CA LEU A 109 -20.44 29.37 -16.47
C LEU A 109 -19.50 30.54 -16.12
N CYS A 110 -18.19 30.38 -16.38
CA CYS A 110 -17.14 31.37 -16.77
C CYS A 110 -15.80 31.04 -16.08
N THR A 111 -14.84 30.38 -16.75
CA THR A 111 -13.77 30.91 -17.64
C THR A 111 -12.64 31.63 -16.91
N GLU A 112 -11.47 31.00 -16.97
CA GLU A 112 -10.12 31.55 -16.80
C GLU A 112 -9.95 32.82 -17.64
N GLU A 113 -9.21 33.82 -17.13
CA GLU A 113 -8.28 34.65 -17.91
C GLU A 113 -7.43 35.52 -16.98
N ASP A 114 -6.18 35.64 -17.38
CA ASP A 114 -5.02 36.24 -16.74
C ASP A 114 -4.95 37.79 -16.83
N GLU A 115 -3.97 38.32 -16.10
CA GLU A 115 -3.08 39.46 -16.44
C GLU A 115 -3.36 40.92 -15.95
N GLU A 116 -2.28 41.44 -15.34
CA GLU A 116 -1.70 42.81 -15.34
C GLU A 116 -2.37 43.94 -14.52
N GLU A 117 -1.76 44.34 -13.40
CA GLU A 117 -0.75 45.43 -13.21
C GLU A 117 -1.37 46.82 -12.97
N GLU A 118 -1.12 47.41 -11.79
CA GLU A 118 -0.29 48.62 -11.65
C GLU A 118 -0.27 49.17 -10.20
N GLU A 119 0.97 49.34 -9.75
CA GLU A 119 1.59 50.25 -8.80
C GLU A 119 0.75 51.29 -8.02
N THR A 120 1.06 51.48 -6.73
CA THR A 120 1.79 52.67 -6.24
C THR A 120 2.03 52.62 -4.71
N ARG A 121 3.24 52.17 -4.34
CA ARG A 121 4.23 52.92 -3.53
C ARG A 121 3.71 53.93 -2.49
N PHE A 122 3.94 53.66 -1.20
CA PHE A 122 4.85 54.49 -0.39
C PHE A 122 5.31 53.78 0.91
N SER A 123 6.62 53.78 1.10
CA SER A 123 7.37 53.19 2.21
C SER A 123 7.30 54.02 3.49
N SER A 124 7.45 53.39 4.66
CA SER A 124 8.56 53.66 5.61
C SER A 124 8.51 52.74 6.83
N LYS A 125 9.59 51.97 7.00
CA LYS A 125 10.07 51.40 8.27
C LYS A 125 10.78 52.53 9.06
N PRO A 126 11.00 52.42 10.38
CA PRO A 126 12.21 51.71 10.80
C PRO A 126 12.07 50.85 12.07
N GLU A 127 13.11 50.05 12.19
CA GLU A 127 13.47 49.03 13.16
C GLU A 127 14.38 49.62 14.24
N VAL A 128 14.17 49.30 15.52
CA VAL A 128 15.23 49.21 16.54
C VAL A 128 14.79 48.19 17.60
N GLN A 129 15.50 47.06 17.66
CA GLN A 129 15.69 46.30 18.89
C GLN A 129 16.95 46.81 19.58
N LEU A 130 16.96 46.90 20.92
CA LEU A 130 17.92 46.19 21.76
C LEU A 130 17.76 46.50 23.26
N SER A 131 17.90 45.41 24.02
CA SER A 131 18.51 45.28 25.34
C SER A 131 17.89 45.96 26.57
N GLY A 132 17.56 45.12 27.55
CA GLY A 132 17.37 45.53 28.93
C GLY A 132 18.67 45.64 29.72
N ALA A 133 18.59 46.26 30.90
CA ALA A 133 19.26 45.90 32.15
C ALA A 133 19.01 46.97 33.25
N GLY A 134 18.69 46.51 34.47
CA GLY A 134 18.78 47.25 35.74
C GLY A 134 17.61 48.20 36.03
N GLY A 135 17.01 48.26 37.22
CA GLY A 135 17.36 47.78 38.55
C GLY A 135 16.84 48.79 39.59
N ALA A 136 16.40 48.32 40.76
CA ALA A 136 15.93 49.07 41.95
C ALA A 136 14.56 49.77 41.82
N GLY A 137 13.66 49.80 42.81
CA GLY A 137 13.70 49.36 44.19
C GLY A 137 12.75 50.24 45.03
N GLY A 138 11.87 49.63 45.82
CA GLY A 138 11.10 50.23 46.93
C GLY A 138 9.97 51.20 46.53
N ALA A 139 9.04 51.60 47.40
CA ALA A 139 8.56 51.15 48.71
C ALA A 139 7.40 52.10 49.06
N GLY A 140 6.42 51.63 49.85
CA GLY A 140 5.45 52.48 50.57
C GLY A 140 4.25 52.96 49.72
N GLY A 141 3.04 53.12 50.24
CA GLY A 141 2.58 53.27 51.62
C GLY A 141 1.51 54.38 51.66
N GLY A 142 0.60 54.32 52.63
CA GLY A 142 -0.29 55.43 53.02
C GLY A 142 -1.63 55.46 52.27
N GLU A 143 -2.77 55.10 52.86
CA GLU A 143 -3.51 55.72 53.97
C GLU A 143 -4.47 56.86 53.53
N ASN A 144 -5.65 56.81 54.16
CA ASN A 144 -6.77 57.75 54.10
C ASN A 144 -6.39 59.23 54.15
N TYR A 145 -7.21 60.09 53.54
CA TYR A 145 -7.47 61.42 54.12
C TYR A 145 -8.87 61.95 53.79
N GLU A 146 -9.58 62.23 54.87
CA GLU A 146 -10.83 62.97 55.04
C GLU A 146 -10.50 64.46 55.00
N GLY A 147 -11.28 65.26 54.27
CA GLY A 147 -10.96 66.68 54.06
C GLY A 147 -12.21 67.50 53.74
N ASP A 148 -13.00 67.74 54.78
CA ASP A 148 -13.75 68.98 55.00
C ASP A 148 -12.79 70.18 54.88
N ASP A 149 -13.11 71.16 54.03
CA ASP A 149 -12.69 72.54 54.29
C ASP A 149 -13.66 73.55 53.66
N GLU A 150 -14.53 74.07 54.53
CA GLU A 150 -15.25 75.33 54.44
C GLU A 150 -14.37 76.46 53.85
N THR A 151 -14.73 77.03 52.70
CA THR A 151 -14.11 78.28 52.20
C THR A 151 -15.14 79.34 51.86
N SER A 152 -15.56 80.04 52.91
CA SER A 152 -16.19 81.36 52.84
C SER A 152 -15.09 82.43 52.88
N ILE A 153 -14.88 83.16 51.78
CA ILE A 153 -14.03 84.37 51.81
C ILE A 153 -14.68 85.49 50.99
N ALA A 154 -14.93 86.58 51.69
CA ALA A 154 -15.53 87.83 51.28
C ALA A 154 -14.74 88.57 50.17
N GLU A 155 -15.48 89.42 49.45
CA GLU A 155 -14.94 90.51 48.61
C GLU A 155 -13.95 91.41 49.38
N PRO A 156 -12.98 91.97 48.66
CA PRO A 156 -12.87 93.42 48.73
C PRO A 156 -12.74 94.08 47.36
N ALA A 157 -13.62 95.05 47.14
CA ALA A 157 -13.50 96.05 46.10
C ALA A 157 -12.23 96.90 46.31
N THR A 158 -11.24 96.71 45.45
CA THR A 158 -10.22 97.73 45.18
C THR A 158 -10.01 97.92 43.68
N SER A 159 -9.92 99.20 43.34
CA SER A 159 -10.30 99.83 42.10
C SER A 159 -9.12 99.90 41.10
N CYS A 160 -9.38 99.41 39.89
CA CYS A 160 -9.02 100.01 38.61
C CYS A 160 -7.56 100.05 38.08
N ARG A 161 -6.53 99.53 38.75
CA ARG A 161 -5.25 99.19 38.07
C ARG A 161 -4.90 97.69 37.98
N ARG A 162 -5.56 96.83 38.78
CA ARG A 162 -5.47 95.35 38.67
C ARG A 162 -6.62 94.71 37.89
N ARG A 163 -7.66 95.47 37.52
CA ARG A 163 -8.87 94.98 36.82
C ARG A 163 -8.59 94.49 35.40
N SER A 164 -7.65 95.10 34.68
CA SER A 164 -7.30 94.69 33.31
C SER A 164 -6.59 93.33 33.26
N GLY A 165 -5.64 93.09 34.18
CA GLY A 165 -4.95 91.79 34.29
C GLY A 165 -5.88 90.68 34.78
N ARG A 166 -6.76 90.95 35.76
CA ARG A 166 -7.76 89.97 36.24
C ARG A 166 -8.81 89.65 35.18
N SER A 167 -9.27 90.64 34.41
CA SER A 167 -10.20 90.41 33.29
C SER A 167 -9.56 89.57 32.17
N SER A 168 -8.29 89.83 31.83
CA SER A 168 -7.54 89.04 30.86
C SER A 168 -7.33 87.59 31.34
N GLN A 169 -7.00 87.40 32.62
CA GLN A 169 -6.86 86.07 33.22
C GLN A 169 -8.18 85.28 33.19
N ILE A 170 -9.30 85.94 33.53
CA ILE A 170 -10.63 85.31 33.52
C ILE A 170 -11.05 84.95 32.08
N GLN A 171 -10.70 85.79 31.10
CA GLN A 171 -10.95 85.51 29.68
C GLN A 171 -10.15 84.28 29.22
N GLN A 172 -8.86 84.21 29.53
CA GLN A 172 -8.00 83.05 29.22
C GLN A 172 -8.53 81.76 29.85
N LEU A 173 -8.89 81.79 31.14
CA LEU A 173 -9.48 80.63 31.81
C LEU A 173 -10.79 80.18 31.16
N LYS A 174 -11.62 81.10 30.65
CA LYS A 174 -12.85 80.74 29.91
C LYS A 174 -12.54 80.08 28.58
N GLU A 175 -11.55 80.58 27.85
CA GLU A 175 -11.10 80.00 26.58
C GLU A 175 -10.48 78.61 26.79
N GLU A 176 -9.63 78.46 27.81
CA GLU A 176 -9.07 77.19 28.23
C GLU A 176 -10.16 76.20 28.67
N ASN A 177 -11.13 76.64 29.47
CA ASN A 177 -12.24 75.78 29.89
C ASN A 177 -13.10 75.35 28.69
N MET A 178 -13.34 76.26 27.73
CA MET A 178 -13.99 75.93 26.47
C MET A 178 -13.17 74.94 25.63
N SER A 179 -11.84 75.06 25.64
CA SER A 179 -10.92 74.12 24.99
C SER A 179 -10.98 72.73 25.65
N LEU A 180 -10.82 72.65 26.97
CA LEU A 180 -10.92 71.42 27.75
C LEU A 180 -12.26 70.72 27.54
N ARG A 181 -13.38 71.44 27.54
CA ARG A 181 -14.70 70.87 27.25
C ARG A 181 -14.83 70.33 25.82
N ARG A 182 -14.10 70.89 24.84
CA ARG A 182 -14.03 70.31 23.48
C ARG A 182 -13.19 69.04 23.48
N THR A 183 -12.03 69.06 24.15
CA THR A 183 -11.14 67.90 24.26
C THR A 183 -11.81 66.73 24.97
N ILE A 184 -12.54 66.97 26.07
CA ILE A 184 -13.31 65.94 26.77
C ILE A 184 -14.34 65.30 25.84
N ARG A 185 -15.10 66.11 25.09
CA ARG A 185 -16.11 65.59 24.15
C ARG A 185 -15.49 64.80 22.99
N GLU A 186 -14.32 65.23 22.50
CA GLU A 186 -13.57 64.50 21.48
C GLU A 186 -13.05 63.16 22.03
N LEU A 187 -12.49 63.16 23.24
CA LEU A 187 -12.04 61.95 23.91
C LEU A 187 -13.20 60.98 24.17
N GLN A 188 -14.37 61.48 24.59
CA GLN A 188 -15.57 60.67 24.77
C GLN A 188 -16.01 60.01 23.45
N ARG A 189 -16.11 60.78 22.35
CA ARG A 189 -16.42 60.23 21.02
C ARG A 189 -15.40 59.18 20.57
N ARG A 190 -14.10 59.39 20.83
CA ARG A 190 -13.06 58.41 20.51
C ARG A 190 -13.17 57.15 21.39
N SER A 191 -13.51 57.31 22.67
CA SER A 191 -13.74 56.19 23.59
C SER A 191 -14.90 55.34 23.10
N GLU A 192 -16.05 55.95 22.80
CA GLU A 192 -17.23 55.26 22.27
C GLU A 192 -16.94 54.53 20.96
N ALA A 193 -16.24 55.17 20.01
CA ALA A 193 -15.84 54.51 18.76
C ALA A 193 -14.89 53.33 18.99
N ASN A 194 -13.96 53.45 19.94
CA ASN A 194 -13.06 52.36 20.33
C ASN A 194 -13.82 51.22 21.02
N GLU A 195 -14.78 51.53 21.90
CA GLU A 195 -15.65 50.55 22.56
C GLU A 195 -16.47 49.75 21.53
N CYS A 196 -17.07 50.42 20.55
CA CYS A 196 -17.76 49.76 19.44
C CYS A 196 -16.82 48.82 18.68
N ARG A 197 -15.63 49.30 18.29
CA ARG A 197 -14.64 48.49 17.56
C ARG A 197 -14.16 47.28 18.36
N VAL A 198 -13.94 47.44 19.66
CA VAL A 198 -13.57 46.33 20.55
C VAL A 198 -14.72 45.31 20.62
N SER A 199 -15.96 45.77 20.71
CA SER A 199 -17.14 44.88 20.67
C SER A 199 -17.21 44.08 19.37
N GLU A 200 -17.11 44.76 18.21
CA GLU A 200 -17.12 44.12 16.88
C GLU A 200 -16.02 43.06 16.74
N LEU A 201 -14.78 43.40 17.09
CA LEU A 201 -13.66 42.46 17.04
C LEU A 201 -13.85 41.28 18.00
N SER A 202 -14.44 41.50 19.18
CA SER A 202 -14.73 40.43 20.13
C SER A 202 -15.79 39.46 19.61
N GLU A 203 -16.81 39.97 18.90
CA GLU A 203 -17.82 39.15 18.23
C GLU A 203 -17.22 38.35 17.08
N GLU A 204 -16.36 38.97 16.26
CA GLU A 204 -15.66 38.30 15.16
C GLU A 204 -14.76 37.17 15.69
N LEU A 205 -13.99 37.40 16.75
CA LEU A 205 -13.15 36.36 17.38
C LEU A 205 -13.99 35.20 17.92
N LEU A 206 -15.14 35.50 18.52
CA LEU A 206 -16.04 34.47 19.03
C LEU A 206 -16.69 33.67 17.89
N GLN A 207 -17.01 34.31 16.77
CA GLN A 207 -17.51 33.64 15.56
C GLN A 207 -16.43 32.74 14.95
N ARG A 208 -15.20 33.22 14.81
CA ARG A 208 -14.07 32.42 14.32
C ARG A 208 -13.82 31.20 15.20
N ARG A 209 -13.82 31.37 16.53
CA ARG A 209 -13.66 30.24 17.46
C ARG A 209 -14.73 29.15 17.25
N ARG A 210 -16.00 29.53 17.07
CA ARG A 210 -17.08 28.56 16.81
C ARG A 210 -16.90 27.85 15.48
N GLN A 211 -16.43 28.56 14.46
CA GLN A 211 -16.18 27.99 13.15
C GLN A 211 -15.01 26.99 13.19
N GLU A 212 -13.90 27.35 13.83
CA GLU A 212 -12.75 26.47 14.05
C GLU A 212 -13.13 25.21 14.85
N GLU A 213 -13.95 25.35 15.90
CA GLU A 213 -14.45 24.21 16.68
C GLU A 213 -15.31 23.27 15.82
N LYS A 214 -16.15 23.82 14.95
CA LYS A 214 -16.96 23.03 14.02
C LYS A 214 -16.11 22.31 12.98
N GLU A 215 -15.13 23.00 12.39
CA GLU A 215 -14.20 22.41 11.42
C GLU A 215 -13.36 21.30 12.06
N ALA A 216 -12.92 21.49 13.31
CA ALA A 216 -12.24 20.45 14.08
C ALA A 216 -13.14 19.20 14.28
N GLN A 217 -14.41 19.40 14.65
CA GLN A 217 -15.37 18.29 14.80
C GLN A 217 -15.65 17.55 13.47
N ASP A 218 -15.74 18.28 12.36
CA ASP A 218 -15.92 17.71 11.02
C ASP A 218 -14.68 16.89 10.61
N LEU A 219 -13.47 17.42 10.88
CA LEU A 219 -12.21 16.71 10.64
C LEU A 219 -12.09 15.45 11.49
N GLU A 220 -12.44 15.52 12.78
CA GLU A 220 -12.48 14.35 13.66
C GLU A 220 -13.42 13.28 13.09
N SER A 221 -14.62 13.68 12.65
CA SER A 221 -15.59 12.74 12.06
C SER A 221 -15.05 12.05 10.80
N MET A 222 -14.34 12.80 9.93
CA MET A 222 -13.67 12.24 8.76
C MET A 222 -12.54 11.27 9.16
N VAL A 223 -11.72 11.62 10.15
CA VAL A 223 -10.66 10.74 10.66
C VAL A 223 -11.23 9.42 11.18
N HIS A 224 -12.27 9.47 12.03
CA HIS A 224 -12.92 8.26 12.53
C HIS A 224 -13.47 7.38 11.40
N SER A 225 -14.01 7.97 10.34
CA SER A 225 -14.49 7.23 9.17
C SER A 225 -13.36 6.54 8.41
N VAL A 226 -12.25 7.25 8.17
CA VAL A 226 -11.06 6.72 7.50
C VAL A 226 -10.44 5.60 8.34
N GLU A 227 -10.33 5.78 9.65
CA GLU A 227 -9.85 4.74 10.57
C GLU A 227 -10.71 3.48 10.47
N GLN A 228 -12.04 3.61 10.53
CA GLN A 228 -12.94 2.46 10.39
C GLN A 228 -12.77 1.76 9.04
N ASN A 229 -12.62 2.53 7.95
CA ASN A 229 -12.37 1.98 6.63
C ASN A 229 -11.05 1.19 6.58
N LEU A 230 -9.99 1.75 7.14
CA LEU A 230 -8.69 1.10 7.23
C LEU A 230 -8.77 -0.20 8.03
N HIS A 231 -9.47 -0.21 9.16
CA HIS A 231 -9.71 -1.45 9.94
C HIS A 231 -10.45 -2.52 9.12
N LEU A 232 -11.46 -2.12 8.33
CA LEU A 232 -12.17 -3.04 7.45
C LEU A 232 -11.27 -3.55 6.31
N MET A 233 -10.44 -2.68 5.74
CA MET A 233 -9.47 -3.04 4.71
C MET A 233 -8.46 -4.06 5.23
N THR A 234 -7.89 -3.84 6.42
CA THR A 234 -6.97 -4.78 7.08
C THR A 234 -7.65 -6.12 7.35
N LYS A 235 -8.90 -6.12 7.85
CA LYS A 235 -9.66 -7.36 8.05
C LYS A 235 -9.89 -8.12 6.74
N ARG A 236 -10.24 -7.42 5.67
CA ARG A 236 -10.43 -8.02 4.33
C ARG A 236 -9.11 -8.57 3.78
N ALA A 237 -8.02 -7.83 3.92
CA ALA A 237 -6.68 -8.26 3.52
C ALA A 237 -6.26 -9.54 4.25
N VAL A 238 -6.35 -9.58 5.58
CA VAL A 238 -6.03 -10.77 6.38
C VAL A 238 -6.91 -11.97 6.01
N LYS A 239 -8.20 -11.76 5.72
CA LYS A 239 -9.08 -12.85 5.25
C LYS A 239 -8.62 -13.37 3.89
N ALA A 240 -8.24 -12.49 2.97
CA ALA A 240 -7.71 -12.88 1.67
C ALA A 240 -6.38 -13.64 1.79
N GLU A 241 -5.45 -13.17 2.61
CA GLU A 241 -4.16 -13.82 2.90
C GLU A 241 -4.34 -15.24 3.46
N ASN A 242 -5.30 -15.41 4.39
CA ASN A 242 -5.63 -16.72 4.93
C ASN A 242 -6.19 -17.67 3.85
N SER A 243 -7.06 -17.17 2.98
CA SER A 243 -7.58 -17.96 1.84
C SER A 243 -6.47 -18.36 0.88
N VAL A 244 -5.57 -17.43 0.53
CA VAL A 244 -4.40 -17.71 -0.33
C VAL A 244 -3.48 -18.76 0.31
N SER A 245 -3.26 -18.67 1.63
CA SER A 245 -2.44 -19.63 2.36
C SER A 245 -3.03 -21.05 2.30
N LYS A 246 -4.35 -21.20 2.45
CA LYS A 246 -5.04 -22.48 2.31
C LYS A 246 -4.94 -23.04 0.90
N LEU A 247 -5.24 -22.22 -0.12
CA LEU A 247 -5.14 -22.60 -1.52
C LEU A 247 -3.71 -23.02 -1.91
N LYS A 248 -2.70 -22.35 -1.35
CA LYS A 248 -1.29 -22.72 -1.58
C LYS A 248 -0.97 -24.11 -1.03
N VAL A 249 -1.49 -24.46 0.14
CA VAL A 249 -1.33 -25.80 0.72
C VAL A 249 -2.05 -26.85 -0.14
N GLU A 250 -3.29 -26.59 -0.55
CA GLU A 250 -4.05 -27.49 -1.43
C GLU A 250 -3.35 -27.71 -2.78
N LEU A 251 -2.83 -26.64 -3.39
CA LEU A 251 -2.08 -26.73 -4.64
C LEU A 251 -0.82 -27.59 -4.49
N GLN A 252 -0.08 -27.42 -3.40
CA GLN A 252 1.09 -28.25 -3.10
C GLN A 252 0.71 -29.72 -2.91
N GLN A 253 -0.39 -29.98 -2.20
CA GLN A 253 -0.90 -31.34 -2.00
C GLN A 253 -1.28 -32.01 -3.33
N LEU A 254 -2.05 -31.30 -4.17
CA LEU A 254 -2.45 -31.80 -5.49
C LEU A 254 -1.24 -32.01 -6.41
N GLN A 255 -0.24 -31.14 -6.35
CA GLN A 255 0.99 -31.31 -7.11
C GLN A 255 1.70 -32.62 -6.74
N VAL A 256 1.83 -32.91 -5.45
CA VAL A 256 2.43 -34.17 -4.96
C VAL A 256 1.62 -35.38 -5.42
N GLU A 257 0.29 -35.30 -5.39
CA GLU A 257 -0.58 -36.38 -5.85
C GLU A 257 -0.43 -36.65 -7.35
N VAL A 258 -0.39 -35.59 -8.18
CA VAL A 258 -0.17 -35.70 -9.62
C VAL A 258 1.19 -36.35 -9.91
N ASP A 259 2.25 -35.95 -9.22
CA ASP A 259 3.58 -36.52 -9.43
C ASP A 259 3.64 -37.99 -8.99
N THR A 260 2.95 -38.34 -7.91
CA THR A 260 2.81 -39.73 -7.45
C THR A 260 2.10 -40.58 -8.50
N LEU A 261 0.92 -40.15 -8.97
CA LEU A 261 0.14 -40.87 -9.97
C LEU A 261 0.88 -40.99 -11.31
N ARG A 262 1.63 -39.96 -11.72
CA ARG A 262 2.49 -40.02 -12.91
C ARG A 262 3.55 -41.11 -12.77
N SER A 263 4.27 -41.13 -11.65
CA SER A 263 5.31 -42.13 -11.39
C SER A 263 4.76 -43.56 -11.35
N GLU A 264 3.57 -43.75 -10.78
CA GLU A 264 2.88 -45.03 -10.76
C GLU A 264 2.46 -45.45 -12.17
N ASN A 265 1.88 -44.54 -12.96
CA ASN A 265 1.47 -44.80 -14.33
C ASN A 265 2.65 -45.24 -15.22
N ASP A 266 3.79 -44.56 -15.07
CA ASP A 266 5.02 -44.92 -15.78
C ASP A 266 5.54 -46.30 -15.34
N GLY A 267 5.48 -46.59 -14.04
CA GLY A 267 5.78 -47.91 -13.49
C GLY A 267 4.90 -49.02 -14.06
N LEU A 268 3.59 -48.78 -14.14
CA LEU A 268 2.61 -49.71 -14.70
C LEU A 268 2.84 -49.94 -16.19
N LYS A 269 3.06 -48.89 -16.99
CA LYS A 269 3.41 -48.99 -18.41
C LYS A 269 4.68 -49.80 -18.64
N ALA A 270 5.71 -49.58 -17.81
CA ALA A 270 6.95 -50.35 -17.89
C ALA A 270 6.74 -51.83 -17.52
N ALA A 271 5.91 -52.12 -16.52
CA ALA A 271 5.55 -53.48 -16.15
C ALA A 271 4.73 -54.19 -17.25
N GLU A 272 3.73 -53.52 -17.81
CA GLU A 272 2.92 -54.01 -18.92
C GLU A 272 3.78 -54.32 -20.15
N SER A 273 4.68 -53.41 -20.53
CA SER A 273 5.61 -53.60 -21.64
C SER A 273 6.46 -54.87 -21.49
N LYS A 274 6.97 -55.13 -20.27
CA LYS A 274 7.72 -56.37 -19.97
C LYS A 274 6.87 -57.62 -20.20
N VAL A 275 5.61 -57.61 -19.74
CA VAL A 275 4.69 -58.74 -19.92
C VAL A 275 4.40 -58.96 -21.40
N ILE A 276 4.11 -57.90 -22.16
CA ILE A 276 3.85 -57.98 -23.60
C ILE A 276 5.08 -58.53 -24.35
N MET A 277 6.29 -58.06 -24.03
CA MET A 277 7.52 -58.58 -24.63
C MET A 277 7.71 -60.07 -24.34
N ALA A 278 7.50 -60.51 -23.10
CA ALA A 278 7.58 -61.92 -22.74
C ALA A 278 6.52 -62.77 -23.46
N MET A 279 5.28 -62.28 -23.55
CA MET A 279 4.19 -62.96 -24.26
C MET A 279 4.49 -63.08 -25.76
N ARG A 280 5.01 -62.01 -26.38
CA ARG A 280 5.42 -62.01 -27.79
C ARG A 280 6.55 -63.01 -28.03
N HIS A 281 7.55 -63.05 -27.15
CA HIS A 281 8.64 -64.01 -27.24
C HIS A 281 8.13 -65.46 -27.12
N ASN A 282 7.28 -65.74 -26.14
CA ASN A 282 6.67 -67.07 -25.97
C ASN A 282 5.84 -67.48 -27.20
N ALA A 283 5.07 -66.56 -27.77
CA ALA A 283 4.30 -66.81 -29.00
C ALA A 283 5.22 -67.12 -30.20
N GLN A 284 6.34 -66.40 -30.34
CA GLN A 284 7.33 -66.66 -31.39
C GLN A 284 7.97 -68.04 -31.21
N VAL A 285 8.42 -68.37 -30.01
CA VAL A 285 9.02 -69.67 -29.70
C VAL A 285 8.03 -70.81 -29.98
N ALA A 286 6.78 -70.68 -29.54
CA ALA A 286 5.73 -71.67 -29.83
C ALA A 286 5.48 -71.83 -31.34
N SER A 287 5.45 -70.73 -32.08
CA SER A 287 5.32 -70.75 -33.55
C SER A 287 6.48 -71.48 -34.23
N GLU A 288 7.71 -71.24 -33.80
CA GLU A 288 8.89 -71.95 -34.31
C GLU A 288 8.83 -73.45 -34.02
N TYR A 289 8.41 -73.85 -32.82
CA TYR A 289 8.23 -75.26 -32.47
C TYR A 289 7.18 -75.94 -33.35
N LEU A 290 6.05 -75.29 -33.57
CA LEU A 290 5.00 -75.80 -34.46
C LEU A 290 5.49 -75.91 -35.90
N ASN A 291 6.22 -74.91 -36.40
CA ASN A 291 6.75 -74.92 -37.76
C ASN A 291 7.80 -76.03 -37.97
N LYS A 292 8.69 -76.23 -36.98
CA LYS A 292 9.65 -77.36 -36.98
C LYS A 292 8.91 -78.69 -36.99
N THR A 293 7.91 -78.85 -36.13
CA THR A 293 7.10 -80.07 -36.04
C THR A 293 6.35 -80.35 -37.34
N ALA A 294 5.73 -79.33 -37.94
CA ALA A 294 5.05 -79.43 -39.23
C ALA A 294 6.04 -79.82 -40.35
N SER A 295 7.23 -79.24 -40.36
CA SER A 295 8.29 -79.58 -41.32
C SER A 295 8.78 -81.02 -41.16
N HIS A 296 8.98 -81.48 -39.92
CA HIS A 296 9.31 -82.88 -39.62
C HIS A 296 8.21 -83.83 -40.07
N ALA A 297 6.94 -83.53 -39.77
CA ALA A 297 5.80 -84.31 -40.25
C ALA A 297 5.75 -84.37 -41.79
N HIS A 298 5.97 -83.25 -42.47
CA HIS A 298 6.06 -83.22 -43.93
C HIS A 298 7.19 -84.10 -44.48
N SER A 299 8.38 -84.08 -43.86
CA SER A 299 9.49 -84.96 -44.29
C SER A 299 9.16 -86.43 -44.10
N SER A 300 8.54 -86.80 -42.97
CA SER A 300 8.12 -88.17 -42.66
C SER A 300 7.06 -88.67 -43.65
N ILE A 301 6.05 -87.84 -43.96
CA ILE A 301 5.03 -88.17 -44.97
C ILE A 301 5.67 -88.39 -46.35
N ARG A 302 6.59 -87.52 -46.78
CA ARG A 302 7.28 -87.71 -48.08
C ARG A 302 8.09 -89.01 -48.11
N GLN A 303 8.76 -89.35 -47.02
CA GLN A 303 9.50 -90.61 -46.91
C GLN A 303 8.56 -91.81 -47.04
N LEU A 304 7.45 -91.83 -46.30
CA LEU A 304 6.45 -92.90 -46.39
C LEU A 304 5.87 -93.04 -47.79
N LEU A 305 5.63 -91.93 -48.49
CA LEU A 305 5.18 -91.97 -49.89
C LEU A 305 6.23 -92.59 -50.81
N GLY A 306 7.52 -92.25 -50.66
CA GLY A 306 8.61 -92.87 -51.42
C GLY A 306 8.78 -94.37 -51.14
N GLU A 307 8.62 -94.79 -49.88
CA GLU A 307 8.61 -96.20 -49.50
C GLU A 307 7.40 -96.93 -50.11
N ALA A 308 6.21 -96.31 -50.10
CA ALA A 308 5.01 -96.86 -50.74
C ALA A 308 5.16 -97.00 -52.27
N GLU A 309 5.82 -96.05 -52.94
CA GLU A 309 6.17 -96.15 -54.37
C GLU A 309 7.14 -97.32 -54.64
N THR A 310 8.10 -97.55 -53.75
CA THR A 310 9.02 -98.69 -53.82
C THR A 310 8.26 -100.01 -53.68
N LEU A 311 7.35 -100.12 -52.70
CA LEU A 311 6.50 -101.30 -52.54
C LEU A 311 5.62 -101.55 -53.77
N ARG A 312 5.08 -100.49 -54.39
CA ARG A 312 4.34 -100.58 -55.64
C ARG A 312 5.20 -101.13 -56.79
N LEU A 313 6.45 -100.69 -56.92
CA LEU A 313 7.38 -101.22 -57.91
C LEU A 313 7.68 -102.71 -57.67
N VAL A 314 7.93 -103.10 -56.42
CA VAL A 314 8.11 -104.51 -56.03
C VAL A 314 6.89 -105.34 -56.39
N SER A 315 5.69 -104.85 -56.10
CA SER A 315 4.43 -105.52 -56.50
C SER A 315 4.32 -105.68 -58.02
N GLN A 316 4.67 -104.65 -58.81
CA GLN A 316 4.70 -104.73 -60.27
C GLN A 316 5.74 -105.74 -60.79
N LEU A 317 6.93 -105.78 -60.19
CA LEU A 317 7.97 -106.76 -60.49
C LEU A 317 7.48 -108.18 -60.21
N LEU A 318 6.93 -108.44 -59.01
CA LEU A 318 6.35 -109.73 -58.65
C LEU A 318 5.24 -110.14 -59.62
N ARG A 319 4.36 -109.22 -60.03
CA ARG A 319 3.33 -109.49 -61.05
C ARG A 319 3.92 -109.76 -62.43
N SER A 320 5.04 -109.15 -62.79
CA SER A 320 5.72 -109.43 -64.07
C SER A 320 6.38 -110.81 -64.06
N ILE A 321 6.93 -111.24 -62.92
CA ILE A 321 7.49 -112.59 -62.73
C ILE A 321 6.37 -113.64 -62.84
N ASP A 322 5.23 -113.41 -62.18
CA ASP A 322 4.05 -114.28 -62.26
C ASP A 322 3.59 -114.49 -63.72
N LYS A 323 3.51 -113.41 -64.51
CA LYS A 323 3.17 -113.49 -65.95
C LYS A 323 4.18 -114.29 -66.78
N ILE A 324 5.47 -114.22 -66.48
CA ILE A 324 6.49 -115.01 -67.18
C ILE A 324 6.34 -116.49 -66.80
N SER A 325 6.12 -116.78 -65.51
CA SER A 325 5.95 -118.15 -65.01
C SER A 325 4.73 -118.87 -65.60
N THR A 326 3.67 -118.16 -65.97
CA THR A 326 2.49 -118.75 -66.63
C THR A 326 2.69 -119.09 -68.10
N LEU A 327 3.70 -118.53 -68.78
CA LEU A 327 4.00 -118.85 -70.18
C LEU A 327 4.73 -120.20 -70.33
N ASP A 328 5.51 -120.60 -69.32
CA ASP A 328 6.20 -121.90 -69.28
C ASP A 328 5.27 -123.08 -68.94
N SER A 329 4.00 -122.83 -68.60
CA SER A 329 3.01 -123.87 -68.25
C SER A 329 2.00 -124.17 -69.37
N GLU A 330 2.01 -123.43 -70.49
CA GLU A 330 1.16 -123.66 -71.68
C GLU A 330 1.94 -124.21 -72.90
N SER A 331 3.16 -124.75 -72.71
CA SER A 331 3.94 -125.43 -73.77
C SER A 331 3.95 -126.95 -73.65
#